data_AF-A0A1W9WFM4-F1
#
_entry.id   AF-A0A1W9WFM4-F1
#
_cell.length_a   1.000
_cell.length_b   1.000
_cell.length_c   1.000
_cell.angle_alpha   90.00
_cell.angle_beta   90.00
_cell.angle_gamma   90.00
#
_symmetry.space_group_name_H-M   'P 1'
#
loop_
_entity.id
_entity.type
_entity.pdbx_description
1 polymer ?
#
loop_
_entity_poly.entity_id
_entity_poly.type
_entity_poly.pdbx_seq_one_letter_code
_entity_poly.pdbx_strand_id
1 'polypeptide(L)'
;MDKPIIGLDWDGTVSDYSAAFSFLATLFQSVVIITLNDTITPGIAANTLSLEEKPLKVEICPDDRLGTHHEWKAEICVKQGVDIMFDDDPDVVLACHKRGIHAITVSEF
;
A
#
# COMPACT_ATOMS: atom_id res chain seq x y z
N MET A 1 -8.45 -14.41 -15.78
CA MET A 1 -8.46 -13.67 -14.52
C MET A 1 -7.22 -12.82 -14.52
N ASP A 2 -7.38 -11.50 -14.44
CA ASP A 2 -6.25 -10.60 -14.31
C ASP A 2 -5.54 -10.92 -12.98
N LYS A 3 -4.22 -10.76 -12.95
CA LYS A 3 -3.44 -11.05 -11.74
C LYS A 3 -3.77 -9.97 -10.70
N PRO A 4 -3.74 -10.28 -9.39
CA PRO A 4 -4.20 -9.35 -8.36
C PRO A 4 -3.27 -8.13 -8.19
N ILE A 5 -3.79 -7.04 -7.63
CA ILE A 5 -3.07 -5.81 -7.26
C ILE A 5 -2.87 -5.75 -5.75
N ILE A 6 -1.64 -5.52 -5.31
CA ILE A 6 -1.30 -5.32 -3.89
C ILE A 6 -1.20 -3.84 -3.56
N GLY A 7 -1.87 -3.44 -2.48
CA GLY A 7 -1.71 -2.16 -1.81
C GLY A 7 -0.76 -2.31 -0.64
N LEU A 8 0.18 -1.39 -0.51
CA LEU A 8 1.15 -1.37 0.58
C LEU A 8 1.22 0.04 1.17
N ASP A 9 1.15 0.13 2.48
CA ASP A 9 1.66 1.30 3.17
C ASP A 9 3.19 1.35 3.12
N TRP A 10 3.75 2.54 3.36
CA TRP A 10 5.19 2.73 3.42
C TRP A 10 5.78 2.58 4.83
N ASP A 11 5.40 3.46 5.77
CA ASP A 11 6.08 3.61 7.07
C ASP A 11 5.54 2.55 8.05
N GLY A 12 6.40 1.81 8.74
CA GLY A 12 5.94 0.69 9.58
C GLY A 12 5.54 -0.57 8.79
N THR A 13 5.54 -0.49 7.45
CA THR A 13 5.22 -1.60 6.54
C THR A 13 6.38 -1.91 5.58
N VAL A 14 6.49 -1.19 4.46
CA VAL A 14 7.56 -1.44 3.48
C VAL A 14 8.93 -1.00 4.02
N SER A 15 8.98 0.08 4.79
CA SER A 15 10.23 0.57 5.41
C SER A 15 10.88 -0.50 6.31
N ASP A 16 10.06 -1.24 7.03
CA ASP A 16 10.51 -2.13 8.11
C ASP A 16 10.65 -3.57 7.60
N TYR A 17 9.80 -3.97 6.63
CA TYR A 17 9.72 -5.34 6.11
C TYR A 17 9.97 -5.44 4.60
N SER A 18 10.79 -4.54 4.05
CA SER A 18 11.11 -4.45 2.62
C SER A 18 11.42 -5.80 1.95
N ALA A 19 12.19 -6.68 2.59
CA ALA A 19 12.52 -8.00 2.03
C ALA A 19 11.29 -8.92 1.88
N ALA A 20 10.38 -8.93 2.86
CA ALA A 20 9.16 -9.72 2.80
C ALA A 20 8.22 -9.17 1.74
N PHE A 21 8.05 -7.85 1.69
CA PHE A 21 7.18 -7.20 0.71
C PHE A 21 7.75 -7.21 -0.71
N SER A 22 9.07 -7.21 -0.87
CA SER A 22 9.72 -7.42 -2.17
C SER A 22 9.35 -8.78 -2.75
N PHE A 23 9.51 -9.85 -1.95
CA PHE A 23 9.09 -11.18 -2.36
C PHE A 23 7.58 -11.25 -2.63
N LEU A 24 6.75 -10.77 -1.70
CA LEU A 24 5.30 -10.82 -1.83
C LEU A 24 4.82 -10.09 -3.08
N ALA A 25 5.35 -8.89 -3.33
CA ALA A 25 5.01 -8.10 -4.49
C ALA A 25 5.27 -8.83 -5.81
N THR A 26 6.24 -9.76 -5.88
CA THR A 26 6.49 -10.56 -7.10
C THR A 26 5.30 -11.44 -7.51
N LEU A 27 4.41 -11.80 -6.57
CA LEU A 27 3.24 -12.66 -6.79
C LEU A 27 2.04 -11.91 -7.42
N PHE A 28 2.04 -10.59 -7.35
CA PHE A 28 0.96 -9.72 -7.85
C PHE A 28 1.26 -9.23 -9.28
N GLN A 29 0.32 -8.57 -9.97
CA GLN A 29 0.63 -7.92 -11.26
C GLN A 29 1.32 -6.58 -11.10
N SER A 30 0.86 -5.81 -10.12
CA SER A 30 1.27 -4.44 -9.89
C SER A 30 1.20 -4.11 -8.41
N VAL A 31 1.94 -3.08 -8.02
CA VAL A 31 2.01 -2.58 -6.65
C VAL A 31 1.48 -1.15 -6.62
N VAL A 32 0.67 -0.84 -5.62
CA VAL A 32 0.29 0.53 -5.28
C VAL A 32 0.80 0.83 -3.88
N ILE A 33 1.79 1.71 -3.78
CA ILE A 33 2.17 2.30 -2.51
C ILE A 33 1.17 3.40 -2.19
N ILE A 34 0.58 3.37 -0.99
CA ILE A 34 -0.41 4.35 -0.52
C ILE A 34 0.10 4.89 0.82
N THR A 35 0.59 6.13 0.85
CA THR A 35 1.39 6.61 1.99
C THR A 35 1.03 8.05 2.39
N LEU A 36 1.36 8.41 3.63
CA LEU A 36 1.39 9.80 4.11
C LEU A 36 2.72 10.50 3.83
N ASN A 37 3.75 9.74 3.46
CA ASN A 37 5.10 10.24 3.29
C ASN A 37 5.29 10.84 1.90
N ASP A 38 5.30 12.16 1.84
CA ASP A 38 5.40 12.96 0.62
C ASP A 38 6.77 12.87 -0.07
N THR A 39 7.77 12.31 0.60
CA THR A 39 9.11 12.12 0.03
C THR A 39 9.20 10.87 -0.85
N ILE A 40 8.22 9.96 -0.77
CA ILE A 40 8.26 8.69 -1.49
C ILE A 40 7.90 8.90 -2.96
N THR A 41 8.79 8.44 -3.82
CA THR A 41 8.61 8.46 -5.27
C THR A 41 8.54 7.04 -5.81
N PRO A 42 7.99 6.82 -7.03
CA PRO A 42 8.01 5.52 -7.67
C PRO A 42 9.43 4.92 -7.80
N GLY A 43 10.46 5.76 -8.00
CA GLY A 43 11.85 5.30 -8.07
C GLY A 43 12.38 4.78 -6.73
N ILE A 44 12.07 5.47 -5.63
CA ILE A 44 12.43 5.02 -4.28
C ILE A 44 11.73 3.69 -3.98
N ALA A 45 10.42 3.62 -4.23
CA ALA A 45 9.64 2.42 -3.97
C ALA A 45 10.09 1.22 -4.81
N ALA A 46 10.35 1.41 -6.11
CA ALA A 46 10.83 0.37 -6.99
C ALA A 46 12.22 -0.15 -6.56
N ASN A 47 13.13 0.74 -6.15
CA ASN A 47 14.45 0.35 -5.66
C ASN A 47 14.35 -0.45 -4.36
N THR A 48 13.58 0.05 -3.37
CA THR A 48 13.39 -0.64 -2.08
C THR A 48 12.79 -2.04 -2.25
N LEU A 49 11.84 -2.20 -3.17
CA LEU A 49 11.19 -3.49 -3.43
C LEU A 49 11.91 -4.34 -4.48
N SER A 50 13.00 -3.86 -5.09
CA SER A 50 13.69 -4.53 -6.20
C SER A 50 12.75 -4.88 -7.38
N LEU A 51 11.91 -3.93 -7.79
CA LEU A 51 10.83 -4.09 -8.79
C LEU A 51 11.02 -3.27 -10.07
N GLU A 52 12.25 -3.20 -10.60
CA GLU A 52 12.61 -2.29 -11.71
C GLU A 52 11.74 -2.42 -12.98
N GLU A 53 11.21 -3.61 -13.28
CA GLU A 53 10.40 -3.88 -14.47
C GLU A 53 8.89 -3.98 -14.19
N LYS A 54 8.47 -3.83 -12.93
CA LYS A 54 7.07 -4.09 -12.54
C LYS A 54 6.27 -2.79 -12.47
N PRO A 55 4.99 -2.79 -12.92
CA PRO A 55 4.13 -1.64 -12.73
C PRO A 55 3.98 -1.31 -11.24
N LEU A 56 4.47 -0.13 -10.85
CA LEU A 56 4.39 0.40 -9.50
C LEU A 56 3.85 1.83 -9.55
N LYS A 57 2.90 2.11 -8.66
CA LYS A 57 2.34 3.45 -8.46
C LYS A 57 2.56 3.88 -7.02
N VAL A 58 2.72 5.19 -6.81
CA VAL A 58 2.72 5.81 -5.49
C VAL A 58 1.58 6.82 -5.43
N GLU A 59 0.74 6.71 -4.42
CA GLU A 59 -0.34 7.63 -4.09
C GLU A 59 -0.02 8.25 -2.73
N ILE A 60 0.11 9.57 -2.69
CA ILE A 60 0.47 10.33 -1.49
C ILE A 60 -0.80 11.01 -0.96
N CYS A 61 -1.05 10.86 0.35
CA CYS A 61 -2.20 11.49 0.99
C CYS A 61 -2.07 13.01 0.92
N PRO A 62 -3.08 13.73 0.41
CA PRO A 62 -3.05 15.18 0.42
C PRO A 62 -3.24 15.73 1.84
N ASP A 63 -2.67 16.90 2.11
CA ASP A 63 -2.65 17.54 3.44
C ASP A 63 -4.05 17.72 4.05
N ASP A 64 -5.04 18.06 3.22
CA ASP A 64 -6.43 18.28 3.63
C ASP A 64 -7.15 17.00 4.05
N ARG A 65 -6.57 15.83 3.77
CA ARG A 65 -7.11 14.51 4.12
C ARG A 65 -6.36 13.83 5.26
N LEU A 66 -5.29 14.40 5.81
CA LEU A 66 -4.50 13.79 6.89
C LEU A 66 -5.35 13.41 8.12
N GLY A 67 -6.36 14.22 8.48
CA GLY A 67 -7.28 13.89 9.58
C GLY A 67 -8.23 12.71 9.31
N THR A 68 -8.35 12.30 8.04
CA THR A 68 -9.23 11.22 7.55
C THR A 68 -8.47 10.22 6.68
N HIS A 69 -7.16 10.09 6.91
CA HIS A 69 -6.28 9.39 5.99
C HIS A 69 -6.65 7.91 5.82
N HIS A 70 -7.14 7.25 6.87
CA HIS A 70 -7.62 5.87 6.80
C HIS A 70 -8.75 5.69 5.79
N GLU A 71 -9.70 6.63 5.75
CA GLU A 71 -10.76 6.62 4.73
C GLU A 71 -10.19 6.90 3.34
N TRP A 72 -9.26 7.85 3.24
CA TRP A 72 -8.60 8.19 1.97
C TRP A 72 -7.81 7.01 1.41
N LYS A 73 -7.01 6.30 2.23
CA LYS A 73 -6.26 5.12 1.80
C LYS A 73 -7.21 4.03 1.29
N ALA A 74 -8.31 3.77 2.00
CA ALA A 74 -9.31 2.81 1.57
C ALA A 74 -10.01 3.24 0.25
N GLU A 75 -10.22 4.54 0.02
CA GLU A 75 -10.71 5.07 -1.26
C GLU A 75 -9.72 4.84 -2.40
N ILE A 76 -8.42 5.04 -2.15
CA ILE A 76 -7.38 4.74 -3.13
C ILE A 76 -7.35 3.25 -3.47
N CYS A 77 -7.47 2.37 -2.48
CA CYS A 77 -7.58 0.93 -2.72
C CYS A 77 -8.73 0.59 -3.68
N VAL A 78 -9.94 1.14 -3.45
CA VAL A 78 -11.08 0.94 -4.36
C VAL A 78 -10.78 1.51 -5.75
N LYS A 79 -10.25 2.73 -5.82
CA LYS A 79 -9.95 3.43 -7.08
C LYS A 79 -8.93 2.69 -7.94
N GLN A 80 -7.91 2.09 -7.33
CA GLN A 80 -6.85 1.36 -8.03
C GLN A 80 -7.17 -0.13 -8.23
N GLY A 81 -8.28 -0.64 -7.68
CA GLY A 81 -8.60 -2.06 -7.74
C GLY A 81 -7.65 -2.93 -6.91
N VAL A 82 -7.22 -2.45 -5.75
CA VAL A 82 -6.40 -3.21 -4.80
C VAL A 82 -7.20 -4.39 -4.26
N ASP A 83 -6.67 -5.60 -4.40
CA ASP A 83 -7.29 -6.82 -3.89
C ASP A 83 -6.94 -7.06 -2.41
N ILE A 84 -5.70 -6.73 -2.02
CA ILE A 84 -5.23 -6.84 -0.64
C ILE A 84 -4.35 -5.65 -0.25
N MET A 85 -4.63 -5.07 0.93
CA MET A 85 -3.87 -3.96 1.53
C MET A 85 -3.09 -4.45 2.76
N PHE A 86 -1.84 -3.99 2.89
CA PHE A 86 -1.04 -4.12 4.11
C PHE A 86 -0.74 -2.74 4.66
N ASP A 87 -1.10 -2.52 5.91
CA ASP A 87 -0.94 -1.23 6.60
C ASP A 87 -0.63 -1.50 8.07
N ASP A 88 0.16 -0.65 8.71
CA ASP A 88 0.44 -0.76 10.14
C ASP A 88 -0.67 -0.13 11.00
N ASP A 89 -1.46 0.77 10.42
CA ASP A 89 -2.59 1.39 11.08
C ASP A 89 -3.86 0.48 11.04
N PRO A 90 -4.35 0.01 12.19
CA PRO A 90 -5.59 -0.77 12.26
C PRO A 90 -6.83 -0.02 11.76
N ASP A 91 -6.87 1.31 11.83
CA ASP A 91 -8.00 2.11 11.33
C ASP A 91 -8.09 2.07 9.79
N VAL A 92 -6.95 2.02 9.10
CA VAL A 92 -6.90 1.80 7.64
C VAL A 92 -7.46 0.42 7.30
N VAL A 93 -7.07 -0.61 8.04
CA VAL A 93 -7.53 -1.99 7.83
C VAL A 93 -9.05 -2.09 8.02
N LEU A 94 -9.57 -1.48 9.09
CA LEU A 94 -11.02 -1.40 9.34
C LEU A 94 -11.75 -0.64 8.21
N ALA A 95 -11.18 0.46 7.71
CA ALA A 95 -11.74 1.22 6.59
C ALA A 95 -11.77 0.41 5.28
N CYS A 96 -10.72 -0.36 5.00
CA CYS A 96 -10.65 -1.27 3.86
C CYS A 96 -11.71 -2.38 3.94
N HIS A 97 -11.87 -3.02 5.11
CA HIS A 97 -12.87 -4.09 5.30
C HIS A 97 -14.30 -3.58 5.09
N LYS A 98 -14.62 -2.37 5.58
CA LYS A 98 -15.94 -1.73 5.34
C LYS A 98 -16.25 -1.53 3.85
N ARG A 99 -15.23 -1.52 2.99
CA ARG A 99 -15.33 -1.34 1.53
C ARG A 99 -15.12 -2.65 0.77
N GLY A 100 -15.01 -3.79 1.45
CA GLY A 100 -14.86 -5.11 0.84
C GLY A 100 -13.44 -5.41 0.33
N ILE A 101 -12.43 -4.64 0.73
CA ILE A 101 -11.02 -4.88 0.41
C ILE A 101 -10.44 -5.82 1.46
N HIS A 102 -9.69 -6.85 1.05
CA HIS A 102 -8.93 -7.64 2.02
C HIS A 102 -7.81 -6.78 2.60
N ALA A 103 -7.66 -6.74 3.91
CA ALA A 103 -6.61 -5.95 4.53
C ALA A 103 -6.04 -6.66 5.75
N ILE A 104 -4.74 -6.52 5.96
CA ILE A 104 -3.97 -7.13 7.03
C ILE A 104 -3.18 -6.05 7.74
N THR A 105 -3.32 -5.98 9.07
CA THR A 105 -2.47 -5.12 9.88
C THR A 105 -1.08 -5.73 10.02
N VAL A 106 -0.05 -4.94 9.80
CA VAL A 106 1.35 -5.33 10.02
C VAL A 106 1.83 -4.62 11.28
N SER A 107 2.23 -5.35 12.32
CA SER A 107 2.77 -4.73 13.53
C SER A 107 3.86 -5.60 14.13
N GLU A 108 4.94 -4.95 14.57
CA GLU A 108 5.74 -5.46 15.68
C GLU A 108 4.89 -5.24 16.93
N PHE A 109 4.81 -6.24 17.80
CA PHE A 109 3.97 -6.19 19.00
C PHE A 109 4.30 -5.02 19.95
#